data_AF-A0A954WR91-F1
#
_entry.id   AF-A0A954WR91-F1
#
_cell.length_a   1.000
_cell.length_b   1.000
_cell.length_c   1.000
_cell.angle_alpha   90.00
_cell.angle_beta   90.00
_cell.angle_gamma   90.00
#
_symmetry.space_group_name_H-M   'P 1'
#
loop_
_entity.id
_entity.type
_entity.pdbx_description
1 polymer ?
#
loop_
_entity_poly.entity_id
_entity_poly.type
_entity_poly.pdbx_seq_one_letter_code
_entity_poly.pdbx_strand_id
1 'polypeptide(L)'
;MASKRPDSRQFQVESLETRTLLSAVPFGASAEDTAEFMIGDVAVSVVLMESDGTIDPNTENWTDSQIQQVKHNVREGLDWWSDMLERENSVHSLNFKIDNTFADNPVKTRYEPISRKSDDVSYWIEDFFSHVGINSRGSFSRRIRDFNHQQRLKHDTNWAFTIFVVNADNDRDGRFDTDGAFSLAYAYAGGRFMVITGDRPPASVAHETAHMFWGMDEYSDSSATFNDRRGYYNTQNTNAVNGHPNPSSRERSIMEEQSIGFSRHALSTSVKETIGWKDSDGDGIFDVLDVPLKISGTGHFNQTSNVAQFVGSASTSVLPNKNPSGSGNDMTINRVSRLEFRIDDGPWKIARFYDKYEVDFDVSIPVGPDAKSVELRAIDASSGVTSVALRTSIARPAVKTWRNDSFPTDVNGDSHLSPIDALQVINDLNVNGSRRLPTTGTGGPPYVDVNGDSYVSPTDALRVINALNQIGQAATPVESNELPNYSQIPPRAEGEPDPAKFDAERIDLTIDRDDHPKQLNHFADSNVSVLDSLFDHGEQRRQPHKKLVDVMAALEARMVDDLFDQNSSNAAF
;
A
#
# COMPACT_ATOMS: atom_id res chain seq x y z
N MET A 1 18.44 -56.68 45.21
CA MET A 1 19.15 -56.06 44.07
C MET A 1 18.11 -55.51 43.09
N ALA A 2 18.17 -54.19 42.88
CA ALA A 2 17.56 -53.33 41.86
C ALA A 2 16.18 -53.67 41.23
N SER A 3 15.17 -52.89 41.63
CA SER A 3 13.89 -52.67 40.96
C SER A 3 14.09 -51.77 39.72
N LYS A 4 13.69 -52.22 38.53
CA LYS A 4 13.63 -51.38 37.30
C LYS A 4 12.43 -50.43 37.38
N ARG A 5 12.69 -49.13 37.29
CA ARG A 5 11.67 -48.09 37.07
C ARG A 5 11.30 -48.06 35.57
N PRO A 6 10.06 -47.71 35.20
CA PRO A 6 9.70 -47.51 33.80
C PRO A 6 10.21 -46.15 33.31
N ASP A 7 10.74 -46.11 32.09
CA ASP A 7 11.18 -44.89 31.41
C ASP A 7 10.04 -43.89 31.27
N SER A 8 10.26 -42.67 31.78
CA SER A 8 9.40 -41.52 31.52
C SER A 8 9.49 -41.15 30.03
N ARG A 9 8.40 -41.32 29.28
CA ARG A 9 8.26 -40.69 27.96
C ARG A 9 8.31 -39.18 28.14
N GLN A 10 9.41 -38.55 27.74
CA GLN A 10 9.46 -37.11 27.55
C GLN A 10 8.52 -36.76 26.40
N PHE A 11 7.50 -35.96 26.67
CA PHE A 11 6.77 -35.25 25.63
C PHE A 11 7.74 -34.23 25.03
N GLN A 12 8.26 -34.50 23.84
CA GLN A 12 8.83 -33.47 22.99
C GLN A 12 7.67 -32.60 22.51
N VAL A 13 7.52 -31.43 23.10
CA VAL A 13 6.79 -30.33 22.48
C VAL A 13 7.73 -29.81 21.40
N GLU A 14 7.57 -30.30 20.18
CA GLU A 14 8.09 -29.59 19.02
C GLU A 14 7.38 -28.23 18.99
N SER A 15 8.13 -27.18 19.29
CA SER A 15 7.72 -25.84 18.91
C SER A 15 7.53 -25.88 17.40
N LEU A 16 6.28 -25.80 16.94
CA LEU A 16 5.97 -25.49 15.55
C LEU A 16 6.89 -24.33 15.17
N GLU A 17 7.82 -24.59 14.26
CA GLU A 17 8.64 -23.54 13.67
C GLU A 17 7.68 -22.46 13.21
N THR A 18 7.73 -21.30 13.85
CA THR A 18 7.09 -20.09 13.37
C THR A 18 7.49 -19.99 11.92
N ARG A 19 6.53 -20.09 10.98
CA ARG A 19 6.77 -19.96 9.54
C ARG A 19 7.49 -18.65 9.29
N THR A 20 8.82 -18.72 9.29
CA THR A 20 9.74 -17.61 9.12
C THR A 20 10.25 -17.77 7.70
N LEU A 21 9.38 -17.56 6.70
CA LEU A 21 9.73 -17.71 5.28
C LEU A 21 8.65 -17.08 4.37
N LEU A 22 8.27 -15.82 4.60
CA LEU A 22 7.56 -14.99 3.61
C LEU A 22 7.90 -13.51 3.85
N SER A 23 9.16 -13.09 3.71
CA SER A 23 9.50 -11.66 3.70
C SER A 23 9.19 -11.00 2.36
N ALA A 24 9.23 -11.73 1.25
CA ALA A 24 9.05 -11.17 -0.09
C ALA A 24 7.61 -10.94 -0.53
N VAL A 25 6.68 -11.84 -0.16
CA VAL A 25 5.31 -11.76 -0.64
C VAL A 25 4.60 -10.59 0.02
N PRO A 26 4.02 -9.65 -0.78
CA PRO A 26 3.28 -8.51 -0.25
C PRO A 26 2.21 -8.94 0.75
N PHE A 27 2.00 -8.15 1.79
CA PHE A 27 0.92 -8.42 2.74
C PHE A 27 -0.42 -8.37 2.01
N GLY A 28 -1.27 -9.38 2.22
CA GLY A 28 -2.57 -9.51 1.55
C GLY A 28 -2.54 -10.18 0.17
N ALA A 29 -1.35 -10.37 -0.43
CA ALA A 29 -1.23 -11.06 -1.71
C ALA A 29 -1.37 -12.59 -1.57
N SER A 30 -2.10 -13.19 -2.50
CA SER A 30 -2.19 -14.63 -2.73
C SER A 30 -1.12 -15.10 -3.73
N ALA A 31 -1.09 -16.42 -4.00
CA ALA A 31 -0.26 -16.99 -5.06
C ALA A 31 -0.64 -16.49 -6.47
N GLU A 32 -1.89 -16.06 -6.67
CA GLU A 32 -2.36 -15.57 -7.97
C GLU A 32 -1.96 -14.10 -8.21
N ASP A 33 -1.64 -13.35 -7.15
CA ASP A 33 -1.33 -11.91 -7.20
C ASP A 33 0.13 -11.67 -7.53
N THR A 34 0.51 -12.00 -8.75
CA THR A 34 1.90 -12.00 -9.18
C THR A 34 2.39 -10.65 -9.69
N ALA A 35 1.49 -9.73 -10.07
CA ALA A 35 1.84 -8.34 -10.38
C ALA A 35 0.60 -7.43 -10.34
N GLU A 36 0.51 -6.57 -9.32
CA GLU A 36 -0.67 -5.68 -9.13
C GLU A 36 -0.33 -4.19 -9.30
N PHE A 37 0.86 -3.78 -8.89
CA PHE A 37 1.40 -2.44 -9.17
C PHE A 37 2.92 -2.51 -9.33
N MET A 38 3.48 -1.65 -10.20
CA MET A 38 4.86 -1.71 -10.66
C MET A 38 5.81 -0.97 -9.71
N ILE A 39 5.91 -1.44 -8.48
CA ILE A 39 6.78 -0.86 -7.44
C ILE A 39 7.43 -2.01 -6.65
N GLY A 40 8.69 -1.86 -6.25
CA GLY A 40 9.45 -2.85 -5.50
C GLY A 40 10.19 -3.83 -6.40
N ASP A 41 10.42 -5.04 -5.91
CA ASP A 41 11.21 -6.04 -6.60
C ASP A 41 10.33 -6.94 -7.48
N VAL A 42 10.76 -7.19 -8.72
CA VAL A 42 10.04 -8.00 -9.71
C VAL A 42 10.96 -9.10 -10.25
N ALA A 43 10.56 -10.36 -10.13
CA ALA A 43 11.25 -11.47 -10.78
C ALA A 43 10.76 -11.63 -12.21
N VAL A 44 11.66 -11.71 -13.19
CA VAL A 44 11.31 -11.88 -14.60
C VAL A 44 11.98 -13.11 -15.15
N SER A 45 11.22 -14.16 -15.47
CA SER A 45 11.76 -15.36 -16.12
C SER A 45 11.77 -15.19 -17.63
N VAL A 46 12.93 -15.31 -18.26
CA VAL A 46 13.07 -15.26 -19.71
C VAL A 46 13.19 -16.69 -20.24
N VAL A 47 12.21 -17.12 -21.02
CA VAL A 47 12.08 -18.49 -21.52
C VAL A 47 12.16 -18.48 -23.04
N LEU A 48 13.27 -18.97 -23.60
CA LEU A 48 13.40 -19.16 -25.04
C LEU A 48 12.85 -20.53 -25.41
N MET A 49 11.91 -20.57 -26.34
CA MET A 49 11.35 -21.82 -26.86
C MET A 49 12.15 -22.28 -28.07
N GLU A 50 12.41 -23.58 -28.16
CA GLU A 50 13.24 -24.17 -29.20
C GLU A 50 12.58 -25.44 -29.75
N SER A 51 12.24 -25.44 -31.04
CA SER A 51 11.65 -26.59 -31.72
C SER A 51 12.60 -27.79 -31.70
N ASP A 52 12.08 -28.98 -31.43
CA ASP A 52 12.82 -30.24 -31.56
C ASP A 52 12.52 -31.01 -32.86
N GLY A 53 11.61 -30.50 -33.69
CA GLY A 53 11.24 -31.12 -34.96
C GLY A 53 10.27 -32.30 -34.86
N THR A 54 9.73 -32.61 -33.68
CA THR A 54 8.90 -33.81 -33.47
C THR A 54 7.52 -33.72 -34.10
N ILE A 55 6.84 -32.56 -34.01
CA ILE A 55 5.50 -32.34 -34.62
C ILE A 55 5.61 -31.39 -35.80
N ASP A 56 6.11 -30.18 -35.59
CA ASP A 56 6.38 -29.24 -36.68
C ASP A 56 7.86 -29.34 -37.07
N PRO A 57 8.22 -29.15 -38.36
CA PRO A 57 9.62 -29.07 -38.76
C PRO A 57 10.34 -27.97 -37.97
N ASN A 58 11.52 -28.28 -37.43
CA ASN A 58 12.39 -27.24 -36.89
C ASN A 58 12.90 -26.39 -38.07
N THR A 59 12.50 -25.12 -38.09
CA THR A 59 12.95 -24.11 -39.05
C THR A 59 13.84 -23.07 -38.41
N GLU A 60 13.76 -22.92 -37.08
CA GLU A 60 14.51 -21.95 -36.30
C GLU A 60 15.41 -22.64 -35.28
N ASN A 61 16.64 -22.16 -35.14
CA ASN A 61 17.55 -22.61 -34.09
C ASN A 61 18.20 -21.39 -33.43
N TRP A 62 18.17 -21.35 -32.09
CA TRP A 62 18.86 -20.30 -31.36
C TRP A 62 20.38 -20.40 -31.52
N THR A 63 21.00 -19.28 -31.88
CA THR A 63 22.45 -19.07 -31.78
C THR A 63 22.80 -18.29 -30.52
N ASP A 64 24.03 -18.42 -30.04
CA ASP A 64 24.52 -17.66 -28.88
C ASP A 64 24.34 -16.14 -29.07
N SER A 65 24.58 -15.63 -30.30
CA SER A 65 24.44 -14.20 -30.60
C SER A 65 22.99 -13.73 -30.46
N GLN A 66 22.03 -14.53 -30.92
CA GLN A 66 20.61 -14.21 -30.79
C GLN A 66 20.16 -14.27 -29.34
N ILE A 67 20.60 -15.27 -28.58
CA ILE A 67 20.32 -15.39 -27.14
C ILE A 67 20.84 -14.15 -26.39
N GLN A 68 22.05 -13.69 -26.68
CA GLN A 68 22.60 -12.48 -26.07
C GLN A 68 21.84 -11.22 -26.48
N GLN A 69 21.42 -11.12 -27.73
CA GLN A 69 20.60 -9.98 -28.20
C GLN A 69 19.26 -9.93 -27.48
N VAL A 70 18.58 -11.06 -27.32
CA VAL A 70 17.31 -11.15 -26.56
C VAL A 70 17.53 -10.69 -25.11
N LYS A 71 18.56 -11.21 -24.43
CA LYS A 71 18.87 -10.81 -23.04
C LYS A 71 19.16 -9.33 -22.92
N HIS A 72 19.89 -8.77 -23.89
CA HIS A 72 20.18 -7.34 -23.94
C HIS A 72 18.88 -6.52 -24.12
N ASN A 73 18.05 -6.88 -25.08
CA ASN A 73 16.79 -6.18 -25.36
C ASN A 73 15.82 -6.26 -24.18
N VAL A 74 15.73 -7.43 -23.53
CA VAL A 74 14.91 -7.60 -22.34
C VAL A 74 15.41 -6.71 -21.21
N ARG A 75 16.73 -6.71 -20.95
CA ARG A 75 17.32 -5.86 -19.91
C ARG A 75 17.07 -4.38 -20.18
N GLU A 76 17.37 -3.89 -21.39
CA GLU A 76 17.19 -2.47 -21.73
C GLU A 76 15.71 -2.05 -21.66
N GLY A 77 14.78 -2.92 -22.07
CA GLY A 77 13.35 -2.65 -21.96
C GLY A 77 12.82 -2.59 -20.52
N LEU A 78 13.40 -3.38 -19.60
CA LEU A 78 13.04 -3.35 -18.18
C LEU A 78 13.75 -2.22 -17.43
N ASP A 79 15.01 -1.94 -17.76
CA ASP A 79 15.77 -0.82 -17.21
C ASP A 79 15.06 0.52 -17.52
N TRP A 80 14.43 0.64 -18.71
CA TRP A 80 13.61 1.81 -19.06
C TRP A 80 12.51 2.11 -18.02
N TRP A 81 11.87 1.10 -17.44
CA TRP A 81 10.85 1.32 -16.38
C TRP A 81 11.46 1.79 -15.07
N SER A 82 12.65 1.32 -14.74
CA SER A 82 13.39 1.77 -13.55
C SER A 82 13.83 3.23 -13.74
N ASP A 83 14.39 3.56 -14.91
CA ASP A 83 14.74 4.94 -15.31
C ASP A 83 13.52 5.86 -15.35
N MET A 84 12.35 5.35 -15.76
CA MET A 84 11.09 6.09 -15.72
C MET A 84 10.69 6.41 -14.29
N LEU A 85 10.76 5.44 -13.36
CA LEU A 85 10.41 5.68 -11.97
C LEU A 85 11.35 6.69 -11.30
N GLU A 86 12.66 6.64 -11.59
CA GLU A 86 13.63 7.63 -11.09
C GLU A 86 13.34 9.07 -11.55
N ARG A 87 12.63 9.23 -12.67
CA ARG A 87 12.18 10.54 -13.15
C ARG A 87 10.92 11.02 -12.44
N GLU A 88 10.18 10.12 -11.80
CA GLU A 88 9.11 10.51 -10.90
C GLU A 88 9.73 11.02 -9.59
N ASN A 89 9.21 12.12 -9.06
CA ASN A 89 9.64 12.64 -7.76
C ASN A 89 9.02 11.80 -6.63
N SER A 90 9.42 10.54 -6.53
CA SER A 90 8.90 9.58 -5.55
C SER A 90 9.99 8.99 -4.67
N VAL A 91 9.60 8.47 -3.51
CA VAL A 91 10.50 7.74 -2.58
C VAL A 91 10.68 6.26 -2.96
N HIS A 92 10.00 5.81 -4.00
CA HIS A 92 9.86 4.40 -4.34
C HIS A 92 11.01 3.89 -5.20
N SER A 93 11.17 2.57 -5.23
CA SER A 93 12.16 1.89 -6.08
C SER A 93 11.47 0.80 -6.89
N LEU A 94 12.07 0.46 -8.03
CA LEU A 94 11.64 -0.62 -8.92
C LEU A 94 12.88 -1.36 -9.39
N ASN A 95 12.96 -2.66 -9.08
CA ASN A 95 14.11 -3.48 -9.46
C ASN A 95 13.66 -4.77 -10.15
N PHE A 96 14.17 -5.02 -11.35
CA PHE A 96 13.91 -6.26 -12.08
C PHE A 96 15.04 -7.28 -11.86
N LYS A 97 14.72 -8.41 -11.22
CA LYS A 97 15.59 -9.58 -11.09
C LYS A 97 15.32 -10.53 -12.26
N ILE A 98 16.12 -10.41 -13.32
CA ILE A 98 15.99 -11.23 -14.53
C ILE A 98 16.60 -12.62 -14.29
N ASP A 99 15.78 -13.67 -14.38
CA ASP A 99 16.19 -15.06 -14.37
C ASP A 99 16.35 -15.57 -15.81
N ASN A 100 17.61 -15.75 -16.21
CA ASN A 100 17.99 -16.22 -17.54
C ASN A 100 18.14 -17.75 -17.64
N THR A 101 17.78 -18.52 -16.60
CA THR A 101 17.98 -19.98 -16.57
C THR A 101 17.49 -20.67 -17.85
N PHE A 102 16.30 -20.28 -18.34
CA PHE A 102 15.64 -20.83 -19.53
C PHE A 102 15.99 -20.11 -20.84
N ALA A 103 16.76 -19.03 -20.77
CA ALA A 103 17.37 -18.37 -21.91
C ALA A 103 18.79 -18.90 -22.17
N ASP A 104 19.53 -19.21 -21.10
CA ASP A 104 20.82 -19.91 -21.16
C ASP A 104 20.66 -21.38 -21.62
N ASN A 105 19.50 -21.98 -21.34
CA ASN A 105 19.15 -23.33 -21.77
C ASN A 105 17.75 -23.31 -22.39
N PRO A 106 17.62 -23.00 -23.69
CA PRO A 106 16.32 -22.93 -24.37
C PRO A 106 15.49 -24.20 -24.16
N VAL A 107 14.21 -23.99 -23.87
CA VAL A 107 13.26 -25.05 -23.52
C VAL A 107 12.77 -25.72 -24.79
N LYS A 108 12.97 -27.04 -24.85
CA LYS A 108 12.54 -27.84 -26.00
C LYS A 108 11.02 -27.94 -26.04
N THR A 109 10.47 -27.75 -27.24
CA THR A 109 9.06 -27.93 -27.57
C THR A 109 8.95 -28.76 -28.84
N ARG A 110 7.87 -29.53 -28.96
CA ARG A 110 7.61 -30.36 -30.14
C ARG A 110 7.14 -29.56 -31.35
N TYR A 111 6.82 -28.28 -31.14
CA TYR A 111 6.26 -27.36 -32.10
C TYR A 111 7.27 -26.29 -32.52
N GLU A 112 7.09 -25.72 -33.70
CA GLU A 112 7.83 -24.55 -34.20
C GLU A 112 6.94 -23.31 -34.00
N PRO A 113 7.09 -22.57 -32.89
CA PRO A 113 6.04 -21.64 -32.45
C PRO A 113 5.74 -20.52 -33.44
N ILE A 114 6.75 -20.03 -34.18
CA ILE A 114 6.56 -18.94 -35.16
C ILE A 114 5.73 -19.39 -36.36
N SER A 115 5.81 -20.67 -36.73
CA SER A 115 5.05 -21.25 -37.84
C SER A 115 3.57 -21.49 -37.52
N ARG A 116 3.15 -21.21 -36.28
CA ARG A 116 1.78 -21.39 -35.82
C ARG A 116 1.09 -20.04 -35.61
N LYS A 117 -0.24 -20.08 -35.57
CA LYS A 117 -1.04 -18.95 -35.10
C LYS A 117 -0.75 -18.67 -33.63
N SER A 118 -0.80 -17.41 -33.22
CA SER A 118 -0.56 -17.02 -31.83
C SER A 118 -1.53 -17.66 -30.83
N ASP A 119 -2.75 -18.02 -31.25
CA ASP A 119 -3.73 -18.74 -30.42
C ASP A 119 -3.27 -20.14 -29.97
N ASP A 120 -2.31 -20.74 -30.68
CA ASP A 120 -1.74 -22.04 -30.35
C ASP A 120 -0.68 -21.97 -29.22
N VAL A 121 -0.56 -20.82 -28.54
CA VAL A 121 0.36 -20.57 -27.42
C VAL A 121 0.36 -21.67 -26.36
N SER A 122 -0.81 -22.26 -26.09
CA SER A 122 -0.92 -23.35 -25.12
C SER A 122 -0.14 -24.60 -25.54
N TYR A 123 -0.02 -24.92 -26.83
CA TYR A 123 0.59 -26.17 -27.26
C TYR A 123 2.07 -26.29 -26.87
N TRP A 124 2.83 -25.21 -26.97
CA TRP A 124 4.26 -25.22 -26.68
C TRP A 124 4.59 -24.74 -25.26
N ILE A 125 3.76 -23.91 -24.61
CA ILE A 125 3.95 -23.58 -23.18
C ILE A 125 3.66 -24.80 -22.28
N GLU A 126 2.83 -25.74 -22.71
CA GLU A 126 2.62 -27.00 -21.97
C GLU A 126 3.90 -27.85 -21.86
N ASP A 127 4.75 -27.82 -22.89
CA ASP A 127 6.05 -28.48 -22.85
C ASP A 127 6.98 -27.78 -21.84
N PHE A 128 6.91 -26.45 -21.72
CA PHE A 128 7.57 -25.69 -20.65
C PHE A 128 7.06 -26.07 -19.26
N PHE A 129 5.75 -26.11 -19.03
CA PHE A 129 5.20 -26.52 -17.73
C PHE A 129 5.66 -27.93 -17.33
N SER A 130 5.71 -28.84 -18.30
CA SER A 130 6.23 -30.20 -18.10
C SER A 130 7.71 -30.17 -17.73
N HIS A 131 8.51 -29.33 -18.40
CA HIS A 131 9.94 -29.13 -18.13
C HIS A 131 10.19 -28.61 -16.70
N VAL A 132 9.40 -27.65 -16.22
CA VAL A 132 9.56 -27.06 -14.88
C VAL A 132 8.78 -27.78 -13.78
N GLY A 133 8.08 -28.87 -14.10
CA GLY A 133 7.35 -29.68 -13.12
C GLY A 133 6.08 -29.01 -12.57
N ILE A 134 5.47 -28.09 -13.32
CA ILE A 134 4.18 -27.47 -12.95
C ILE A 134 3.05 -28.46 -13.24
N ASN A 135 2.25 -28.73 -12.20
CA ASN A 135 1.14 -29.68 -12.27
C ASN A 135 0.18 -29.33 -13.41
N SER A 136 -0.31 -30.32 -14.15
CA SER A 136 -1.30 -30.16 -15.22
C SER A 136 -2.71 -29.87 -14.73
N ARG A 137 -2.96 -29.91 -13.41
CA ARG A 137 -4.24 -29.55 -12.81
C ARG A 137 -4.40 -28.03 -12.75
N GLY A 138 -5.58 -27.55 -13.14
CA GLY A 138 -5.94 -26.14 -13.11
C GLY A 138 -5.97 -25.51 -14.50
N SER A 139 -6.44 -24.26 -14.58
CA SER A 139 -6.44 -23.51 -15.84
C SER A 139 -5.00 -23.15 -16.23
N PHE A 140 -4.78 -22.94 -17.53
CA PHE A 140 -3.50 -22.44 -18.05
C PHE A 140 -3.03 -21.17 -17.33
N SER A 141 -3.96 -20.23 -17.11
CA SER A 141 -3.69 -18.98 -16.38
C SER A 141 -3.26 -19.21 -14.94
N ARG A 142 -3.83 -20.19 -14.25
CA ARG A 142 -3.43 -20.54 -12.87
C ARG A 142 -2.03 -21.13 -12.84
N ARG A 143 -1.72 -22.01 -13.79
CA ARG A 143 -0.44 -22.72 -13.85
C ARG A 143 0.75 -21.79 -14.11
N ILE A 144 0.59 -20.79 -14.98
CA ILE A 144 1.64 -19.78 -15.16
C ILE A 144 1.79 -18.89 -13.92
N ARG A 145 0.69 -18.57 -13.22
CA ARG A 145 0.74 -17.83 -11.94
C ARG A 145 1.41 -18.65 -10.83
N ASP A 146 1.14 -19.96 -10.75
CA ASP A 146 1.82 -20.87 -9.83
C ASP A 146 3.33 -20.88 -10.09
N PHE A 147 3.75 -20.95 -11.35
CA PHE A 147 5.16 -20.83 -11.72
C PHE A 147 5.75 -19.47 -11.31
N ASN A 148 5.10 -18.37 -11.69
CA ASN A 148 5.57 -17.02 -11.34
C ASN A 148 5.63 -16.83 -9.81
N HIS A 149 4.67 -17.39 -9.06
CA HIS A 149 4.70 -17.37 -7.61
C HIS A 149 5.92 -18.13 -7.05
N GLN A 150 6.27 -19.29 -7.63
CA GLN A 150 7.50 -19.98 -7.25
C GLN A 150 8.74 -19.14 -7.54
N GLN A 151 8.78 -18.41 -8.66
CA GLN A 151 9.89 -17.49 -8.97
C GLN A 151 9.94 -16.31 -8.00
N ARG A 152 8.77 -15.75 -7.65
CA ARG A 152 8.64 -14.72 -6.63
C ARG A 152 9.27 -15.14 -5.30
N LEU A 153 8.97 -16.37 -4.86
CA LEU A 153 9.53 -16.94 -3.62
C LEU A 153 11.03 -17.23 -3.75
N LYS A 154 11.46 -17.79 -4.90
CA LYS A 154 12.86 -18.15 -5.17
C LYS A 154 13.79 -16.93 -5.15
N HIS A 155 13.34 -15.81 -5.71
CA HIS A 155 14.15 -14.61 -5.90
C HIS A 155 13.95 -13.55 -4.81
N ASP A 156 13.11 -13.83 -3.81
CA ASP A 156 12.72 -12.89 -2.76
C ASP A 156 12.26 -11.56 -3.37
N THR A 157 11.21 -11.59 -4.19
CA THR A 157 10.62 -10.42 -4.87
C THR A 157 9.16 -10.20 -4.47
N ASN A 158 8.63 -9.01 -4.73
CA ASN A 158 7.22 -8.69 -4.49
C ASN A 158 6.33 -9.26 -5.60
N TRP A 159 6.84 -9.20 -6.84
CA TRP A 159 6.12 -9.54 -8.05
C TRP A 159 6.91 -10.53 -8.90
N ALA A 160 6.23 -11.17 -9.85
CA ALA A 160 6.84 -12.00 -10.86
C ALA A 160 6.00 -12.11 -12.13
N PHE A 161 6.66 -12.20 -13.28
CA PHE A 161 6.04 -12.60 -14.54
C PHE A 161 7.02 -13.33 -15.46
N THR A 162 6.52 -13.92 -16.54
CA THR A 162 7.33 -14.67 -17.51
C THR A 162 7.30 -14.00 -18.88
N ILE A 163 8.45 -13.97 -19.55
CA ILE A 163 8.60 -13.60 -20.96
C ILE A 163 8.90 -14.87 -21.74
N PHE A 164 8.01 -15.27 -22.63
CA PHE A 164 8.29 -16.30 -23.62
C PHE A 164 8.83 -15.64 -24.89
N VAL A 165 9.93 -16.18 -25.40
CA VAL A 165 10.59 -15.68 -26.60
C VAL A 165 10.57 -16.77 -27.66
N VAL A 166 10.04 -16.40 -28.82
CA VAL A 166 9.93 -17.26 -30.00
C VAL A 166 10.98 -16.83 -31.02
N ASN A 167 11.74 -17.80 -31.54
CA ASN A 167 12.68 -17.52 -32.61
C ASN A 167 11.92 -17.29 -33.94
N ALA A 168 12.34 -16.32 -34.73
CA ALA A 168 11.70 -15.92 -35.98
C ALA A 168 12.74 -15.43 -37.01
N ASP A 169 14.02 -15.81 -36.84
CA ASP A 169 15.13 -15.26 -37.61
C ASP A 169 15.14 -15.71 -39.08
N ASN A 170 14.67 -16.93 -39.36
CA ASN A 170 14.50 -17.48 -40.70
C ASN A 170 13.07 -17.31 -41.23
N ASP A 171 12.18 -16.72 -40.44
CA ASP A 171 10.84 -16.35 -40.85
C ASP A 171 10.87 -15.06 -41.69
N ARG A 172 10.14 -15.06 -42.81
CA ARG A 172 10.30 -14.03 -43.84
C ARG A 172 9.77 -12.66 -43.41
N ASP A 173 8.71 -12.62 -42.61
CA ASP A 173 8.10 -11.39 -42.12
C ASP A 173 8.23 -11.22 -40.60
N GLY A 174 8.82 -12.21 -39.93
CA GLY A 174 9.08 -12.24 -38.50
C GLY A 174 7.80 -12.39 -37.68
N ARG A 175 6.73 -12.95 -38.26
CA ARG A 175 5.37 -12.92 -37.69
C ARG A 175 4.82 -14.31 -37.46
N PHE A 176 3.97 -14.41 -36.43
CA PHE A 176 3.09 -15.56 -36.30
C PHE A 176 2.13 -15.65 -37.50
N ASP A 177 1.59 -16.84 -37.74
CA ASP A 177 0.61 -17.08 -38.81
C ASP A 177 -0.54 -16.07 -38.75
N THR A 178 -0.89 -15.49 -39.91
CA THR A 178 -1.89 -14.43 -40.09
C THR A 178 -3.30 -14.81 -39.66
N ASP A 179 -3.61 -16.10 -39.55
CA ASP A 179 -4.90 -16.59 -39.05
C ASP A 179 -5.01 -16.48 -37.51
N GLY A 180 -3.95 -16.05 -36.82
CA GLY A 180 -3.94 -15.84 -35.39
C GLY A 180 -4.43 -14.46 -34.93
N ALA A 181 -4.81 -14.36 -33.66
CA ALA A 181 -5.27 -13.10 -33.05
C ALA A 181 -4.18 -12.00 -32.98
N PHE A 182 -2.90 -12.38 -33.05
CA PHE A 182 -1.75 -11.49 -32.87
C PHE A 182 -0.62 -11.90 -33.81
N SER A 183 0.11 -10.92 -34.36
CA SER A 183 1.13 -11.17 -35.38
C SER A 183 2.58 -11.07 -34.89
N LEU A 184 2.86 -10.39 -33.77
CA LEU A 184 4.24 -10.09 -33.33
C LEU A 184 4.45 -10.33 -31.83
N ALA A 185 4.04 -9.37 -31.01
CA ALA A 185 4.11 -9.45 -29.55
C ALA A 185 2.70 -9.33 -28.98
N TYR A 186 2.47 -9.96 -27.83
CA TYR A 186 1.22 -9.86 -27.08
C TYR A 186 1.42 -10.24 -25.62
N ALA A 187 0.55 -9.72 -24.76
CA ALA A 187 0.60 -9.94 -23.33
C ALA A 187 -0.72 -10.43 -22.75
N TYR A 188 -0.62 -11.39 -21.84
CA TYR A 188 -1.70 -11.73 -20.93
C TYR A 188 -1.49 -10.97 -19.62
N ALA A 189 -2.23 -9.88 -19.45
CA ALA A 189 -2.03 -8.90 -18.39
C ALA A 189 -2.08 -9.46 -16.96
N GLY A 190 -1.52 -8.68 -16.02
CA GLY A 190 -1.61 -8.87 -14.57
C GLY A 190 -0.63 -9.90 -14.02
N GLY A 191 0.62 -9.92 -14.49
CA GLY A 191 1.67 -10.78 -13.93
C GLY A 191 1.63 -12.22 -14.41
N ARG A 192 0.98 -12.50 -15.55
CA ARG A 192 1.00 -13.83 -16.17
C ARG A 192 2.22 -13.94 -17.06
N PHE A 193 2.07 -13.60 -18.34
CA PHE A 193 3.18 -13.69 -19.27
C PHE A 193 2.94 -12.82 -20.49
N MET A 194 4.04 -12.53 -21.18
CA MET A 194 4.03 -11.98 -22.52
C MET A 194 4.80 -12.90 -23.48
N VAL A 195 4.50 -12.79 -24.76
CA VAL A 195 5.18 -13.48 -25.85
C VAL A 195 5.76 -12.43 -26.78
N ILE A 196 7.04 -12.57 -27.11
CA ILE A 196 7.74 -11.72 -28.06
C ILE A 196 8.52 -12.57 -29.07
N THR A 197 8.72 -12.06 -30.29
CA THR A 197 9.69 -12.64 -31.23
C THR A 197 11.12 -12.21 -30.86
N GLY A 198 12.10 -13.02 -31.21
CA GLY A 198 13.51 -12.84 -30.79
C GLY A 198 14.18 -11.56 -31.30
N ASP A 199 13.65 -10.95 -32.36
CA ASP A 199 14.16 -9.74 -33.01
C ASP A 199 13.55 -8.44 -32.43
N ARG A 200 12.59 -8.54 -31.48
CA ARG A 200 11.89 -7.36 -30.97
C ARG A 200 12.83 -6.40 -30.23
N PRO A 201 12.72 -5.09 -30.48
CA PRO A 201 13.56 -4.09 -29.82
C PRO A 201 13.17 -3.90 -28.35
N PRO A 202 14.05 -3.27 -27.54
CA PRO A 202 13.77 -2.92 -26.14
C PRO A 202 12.44 -2.20 -25.91
N ALA A 203 12.06 -1.30 -26.84
CA ALA A 203 10.80 -0.56 -26.77
C ALA A 203 9.56 -1.45 -26.74
N SER A 204 9.60 -2.61 -27.40
CA SER A 204 8.50 -3.57 -27.36
C SER A 204 8.45 -4.31 -26.04
N VAL A 205 9.61 -4.71 -25.47
CA VAL A 205 9.65 -5.30 -24.13
C VAL A 205 9.09 -4.31 -23.11
N ALA A 206 9.49 -3.04 -23.18
CA ALA A 206 8.99 -2.00 -22.29
C ALA A 206 7.47 -1.83 -22.41
N HIS A 207 6.93 -1.74 -23.64
CA HIS A 207 5.49 -1.68 -23.89
C HIS A 207 4.73 -2.87 -23.29
N GLU A 208 5.13 -4.10 -23.63
CA GLU A 208 4.45 -5.31 -23.14
C GLU A 208 4.54 -5.47 -21.61
N THR A 209 5.61 -4.96 -21.00
CA THR A 209 5.78 -4.97 -19.54
C THR A 209 4.72 -4.13 -18.83
N ALA A 210 4.19 -3.06 -19.43
CA ALA A 210 3.08 -2.30 -18.86
C ALA A 210 1.85 -3.19 -18.61
N HIS A 211 1.54 -4.10 -19.54
CA HIS A 211 0.42 -5.02 -19.41
C HIS A 211 0.60 -5.99 -18.24
N MET A 212 1.84 -6.35 -17.88
CA MET A 212 2.08 -7.17 -16.69
C MET A 212 1.57 -6.49 -15.43
N PHE A 213 1.46 -5.17 -15.41
CA PHE A 213 0.89 -4.38 -14.33
C PHE A 213 -0.40 -3.68 -14.77
N TRP A 214 -1.22 -4.39 -15.54
CA TRP A 214 -2.57 -3.98 -15.96
C TRP A 214 -2.66 -2.80 -16.93
N GLY A 215 -1.53 -2.26 -17.40
CA GLY A 215 -1.48 -1.24 -18.44
C GLY A 215 -2.33 -1.63 -19.65
N MET A 216 -2.94 -0.64 -20.27
CA MET A 216 -3.82 -0.81 -21.42
C MET A 216 -3.21 -0.14 -22.65
N ASP A 217 -3.48 -0.70 -23.82
CA ASP A 217 -3.10 -0.09 -25.07
C ASP A 217 -3.81 1.24 -25.29
N GLU A 218 -3.14 2.15 -25.98
CA GLU A 218 -3.68 3.48 -26.26
C GLU A 218 -3.76 3.78 -27.77
N TYR A 219 -3.22 2.92 -28.64
CA TYR A 219 -3.22 3.12 -30.10
C TYR A 219 -4.55 2.74 -30.78
N SER A 220 -4.79 3.24 -32.00
CA SER A 220 -6.06 3.11 -32.74
C SER A 220 -6.45 1.67 -33.05
N ASP A 221 -5.48 0.83 -33.35
CA ASP A 221 -5.72 -0.54 -33.81
C ASP A 221 -5.89 -1.53 -32.65
N SER A 222 -5.80 -1.03 -31.41
CA SER A 222 -6.08 -1.82 -30.21
C SER A 222 -7.59 -1.97 -30.00
N SER A 223 -8.02 -3.00 -29.26
CA SER A 223 -9.40 -3.11 -28.82
C SER A 223 -9.72 -2.23 -27.59
N ALA A 224 -8.69 -1.64 -26.96
CA ALA A 224 -8.85 -0.84 -25.77
C ALA A 224 -9.47 0.52 -26.11
N THR A 225 -10.36 1.00 -25.26
CA THR A 225 -11.12 2.23 -25.47
C THR A 225 -10.97 3.20 -24.32
N PHE A 226 -11.34 4.46 -24.56
CA PHE A 226 -11.37 5.54 -23.57
C PHE A 226 -12.16 5.19 -22.31
N ASN A 227 -13.17 4.31 -22.40
CA ASN A 227 -14.03 3.96 -21.27
C ASN A 227 -13.57 2.71 -20.51
N ASP A 228 -12.57 1.98 -21.01
CA ASP A 228 -12.06 0.80 -20.34
C ASP A 228 -11.35 1.19 -19.05
N ARG A 229 -11.41 0.30 -18.07
CA ARG A 229 -10.82 0.52 -16.76
C ARG A 229 -10.08 -0.71 -16.26
N ARG A 230 -8.89 -0.52 -15.69
CA ARG A 230 -8.04 -1.58 -15.10
C ARG A 230 -7.13 -1.01 -14.02
N GLY A 231 -6.37 -1.89 -13.36
CA GLY A 231 -5.37 -1.52 -12.37
C GLY A 231 -5.96 -1.29 -10.98
N TYR A 232 -5.09 -1.16 -9.99
CA TYR A 232 -5.45 -1.17 -8.57
C TYR A 232 -6.54 -0.15 -8.19
N TYR A 233 -6.55 1.01 -8.85
CA TYR A 233 -7.50 2.09 -8.58
C TYR A 233 -8.78 2.04 -9.44
N ASN A 234 -8.96 1.01 -10.29
CA ASN A 234 -9.97 1.01 -11.36
C ASN A 234 -9.79 2.23 -12.30
N THR A 235 -8.55 2.46 -12.72
CA THR A 235 -8.14 3.61 -13.53
C THR A 235 -8.71 3.51 -14.92
N GLN A 236 -9.28 4.61 -15.42
CA GLN A 236 -9.81 4.70 -16.78
C GLN A 236 -8.69 4.95 -17.79
N ASN A 237 -8.79 4.35 -18.98
CA ASN A 237 -7.83 4.53 -20.07
C ASN A 237 -8.03 5.87 -20.81
N THR A 238 -7.87 6.99 -20.10
CA THR A 238 -8.21 8.31 -20.63
C THR A 238 -7.32 8.77 -21.79
N ASN A 239 -6.24 8.06 -22.13
CA ASN A 239 -5.36 8.43 -23.24
C ASN A 239 -5.56 7.57 -24.50
N ALA A 240 -6.45 6.57 -24.47
CA ALA A 240 -6.74 5.74 -25.65
C ALA A 240 -7.17 6.57 -26.85
N VAL A 241 -6.73 6.23 -28.07
CA VAL A 241 -7.26 6.82 -29.32
C VAL A 241 -8.75 6.53 -29.45
N ASN A 242 -9.15 5.29 -29.19
CA ASN A 242 -10.48 4.80 -29.49
C ASN A 242 -11.53 5.35 -28.53
N GLY A 243 -12.51 6.09 -29.07
CA GLY A 243 -13.59 6.68 -28.28
C GLY A 243 -13.20 7.93 -27.49
N HIS A 244 -12.01 8.50 -27.72
CA HIS A 244 -11.54 9.66 -26.97
C HIS A 244 -12.36 10.93 -27.28
N PRO A 245 -12.90 11.64 -26.28
CA PRO A 245 -13.76 12.80 -26.50
C PRO A 245 -13.00 14.04 -27.00
N ASN A 246 -11.71 14.18 -26.65
CA ASN A 246 -10.85 15.29 -27.08
C ASN A 246 -9.44 14.84 -27.49
N PRO A 247 -9.21 14.40 -28.74
CA PRO A 247 -7.92 13.84 -29.16
C PRO A 247 -6.69 14.74 -28.93
N SER A 248 -6.89 16.05 -28.77
CA SER A 248 -5.82 17.02 -28.52
C SER A 248 -5.31 17.06 -27.08
N SER A 249 -6.05 16.50 -26.12
CA SER A 249 -5.62 16.42 -24.72
C SER A 249 -4.81 15.16 -24.40
N ARG A 250 -4.56 14.31 -25.41
CA ARG A 250 -3.81 13.08 -25.24
C ARG A 250 -2.33 13.37 -25.07
N GLU A 251 -1.72 12.57 -24.23
CA GLU A 251 -0.32 12.62 -23.86
C GLU A 251 0.46 11.60 -24.68
N ARG A 252 1.72 11.93 -24.97
CA ARG A 252 2.62 10.95 -25.58
C ARG A 252 2.89 9.83 -24.59
N SER A 253 2.79 8.59 -25.07
CA SER A 253 2.93 7.42 -24.22
C SER A 253 3.53 6.25 -25.00
N ILE A 254 4.32 5.43 -24.33
CA ILE A 254 4.81 4.16 -24.88
C ILE A 254 3.66 3.20 -25.23
N MET A 255 2.50 3.35 -24.58
CA MET A 255 1.29 2.55 -24.85
C MET A 255 0.53 2.98 -26.10
N GLU A 256 0.83 4.16 -26.64
CA GLU A 256 0.31 4.61 -27.95
C GLU A 256 1.35 4.41 -29.06
N GLU A 257 2.60 4.81 -28.83
CA GLU A 257 3.64 4.80 -29.84
C GLU A 257 4.98 4.34 -29.26
N GLN A 258 5.31 3.05 -29.39
CA GLN A 258 6.46 2.41 -28.73
C GLN A 258 7.78 3.16 -28.97
N SER A 259 8.11 3.48 -30.23
CA SER A 259 9.39 4.12 -30.59
C SER A 259 9.59 5.50 -29.96
N ILE A 260 8.57 6.38 -30.06
CA ILE A 260 8.70 7.73 -29.52
C ILE A 260 8.47 7.74 -28.01
N GLY A 261 7.58 6.90 -27.50
CA GLY A 261 7.38 6.71 -26.06
C GLY A 261 8.67 6.28 -25.37
N PHE A 262 9.34 5.26 -25.91
CA PHE A 262 10.61 4.75 -25.40
C PHE A 262 11.72 5.81 -25.46
N SER A 263 11.99 6.36 -26.64
CA SER A 263 13.09 7.33 -26.83
C SER A 263 12.92 8.63 -26.03
N ARG A 264 11.68 9.01 -25.70
CA ARG A 264 11.39 10.23 -24.92
C ARG A 264 11.09 9.97 -23.45
N HIS A 265 11.12 8.72 -22.98
CA HIS A 265 10.70 8.39 -21.61
C HIS A 265 9.29 8.96 -21.32
N ALA A 266 8.36 8.69 -22.24
CA ALA A 266 7.03 9.28 -22.22
C ALA A 266 5.96 8.24 -21.86
N LEU A 267 5.13 8.59 -20.89
CA LEU A 267 4.07 7.76 -20.33
C LEU A 267 2.88 8.65 -19.99
N SER A 268 1.68 8.24 -20.39
CA SER A 268 0.46 8.97 -20.06
C SER A 268 0.13 8.88 -18.57
N THR A 269 -0.56 9.90 -18.07
CA THR A 269 -1.10 9.91 -16.70
C THR A 269 -1.98 8.67 -16.44
N SER A 270 -2.82 8.26 -17.40
CA SER A 270 -3.68 7.07 -17.24
C SER A 270 -2.87 5.77 -17.08
N VAL A 271 -1.75 5.61 -17.78
CA VAL A 271 -0.91 4.42 -17.63
C VAL A 271 -0.19 4.44 -16.30
N LYS A 272 0.39 5.59 -15.89
CA LYS A 272 1.01 5.76 -14.56
C LYS A 272 0.05 5.33 -13.45
N GLU A 273 -1.18 5.88 -13.46
CA GLU A 273 -2.18 5.50 -12.48
C GLU A 273 -2.57 4.01 -12.58
N THR A 274 -2.70 3.46 -13.79
CA THR A 274 -3.07 2.04 -13.98
C THR A 274 -2.03 1.08 -13.38
N ILE A 275 -0.73 1.39 -13.54
CA ILE A 275 0.36 0.57 -13.00
C ILE A 275 0.65 0.85 -11.51
N GLY A 276 -0.14 1.73 -10.86
CA GLY A 276 -0.04 2.03 -9.43
C GLY A 276 0.68 3.32 -9.06
N TRP A 277 1.23 4.06 -10.03
CA TRP A 277 1.97 5.31 -9.83
C TRP A 277 1.03 6.52 -9.80
N LYS A 278 0.17 6.54 -8.77
CA LYS A 278 -0.72 7.67 -8.49
C LYS A 278 -0.30 8.27 -7.16
N ASP A 279 -0.04 9.57 -7.13
CA ASP A 279 0.25 10.34 -5.93
C ASP A 279 -0.76 11.49 -5.88
N SER A 280 -1.82 11.30 -5.09
CA SER A 280 -2.97 12.20 -5.07
C SER A 280 -2.73 13.48 -4.26
N ASP A 281 -1.82 13.47 -3.29
CA ASP A 281 -1.54 14.62 -2.41
C ASP A 281 -0.18 15.29 -2.68
N GLY A 282 0.65 14.68 -3.52
CA GLY A 282 1.88 15.25 -4.06
C GLY A 282 3.05 15.19 -3.09
N ASP A 283 3.02 14.29 -2.11
CA ASP A 283 4.06 14.14 -1.10
C ASP A 283 5.23 13.23 -1.54
N GLY A 284 5.12 12.61 -2.73
CA GLY A 284 6.10 11.69 -3.29
C GLY A 284 5.87 10.23 -2.93
N ILE A 285 4.75 9.89 -2.29
CA ILE A 285 4.37 8.52 -1.93
C ILE A 285 3.12 8.12 -2.73
N PHE A 286 3.24 7.11 -3.60
CA PHE A 286 2.08 6.62 -4.32
C PHE A 286 0.97 6.07 -3.41
N ASP A 287 -0.30 6.36 -3.73
CA ASP A 287 -1.51 6.09 -2.95
C ASP A 287 -1.62 4.61 -2.49
N VAL A 288 -1.22 3.64 -3.31
CA VAL A 288 -1.18 2.20 -2.91
C VAL A 288 -0.29 1.94 -1.69
N LEU A 289 0.70 2.79 -1.47
CA LEU A 289 1.67 2.72 -0.38
C LEU A 289 1.54 3.90 0.59
N ASP A 290 0.67 4.88 0.35
CA ASP A 290 0.39 5.97 1.28
C ASP A 290 -0.84 5.67 2.16
N VAL A 291 -0.74 4.59 2.95
CA VAL A 291 -1.78 4.23 3.92
C VAL A 291 -1.16 4.18 5.32
N PRO A 292 -1.58 5.05 6.26
CA PRO A 292 -1.00 5.09 7.60
C PRO A 292 -0.95 3.72 8.27
N LEU A 293 0.20 3.41 8.88
CA LEU A 293 0.36 2.18 9.65
C LEU A 293 -0.59 2.18 10.85
N LYS A 294 -0.99 0.99 11.30
CA LYS A 294 -1.79 0.82 12.52
C LYS A 294 -0.88 0.62 13.72
N ILE A 295 -1.23 1.26 14.83
CA ILE A 295 -0.63 0.99 16.13
C ILE A 295 -1.74 0.98 17.19
N SER A 296 -1.66 0.02 18.11
CA SER A 296 -2.58 -0.10 19.23
C SER A 296 -1.79 -0.51 20.47
N GLY A 297 -2.10 0.08 21.62
CA GLY A 297 -1.38 -0.23 22.83
C GLY A 297 -1.56 0.83 23.91
N THR A 298 -0.82 0.65 24.99
CA THR A 298 -0.83 1.58 26.12
C THR A 298 0.59 1.93 26.51
N GLY A 299 0.79 3.19 26.95
CA GLY A 299 2.03 3.66 27.52
C GLY A 299 1.81 4.06 28.98
N HIS A 300 2.70 3.64 29.87
CA HIS A 300 2.67 4.03 31.28
C HIS A 300 4.06 4.45 31.78
N PHE A 301 4.10 5.37 32.73
CA PHE A 301 5.35 5.85 33.33
C PHE A 301 5.60 5.21 34.70
N ASN A 302 6.75 4.58 34.88
CA ASN A 302 7.23 4.08 36.16
C ASN A 302 8.17 5.10 36.81
N GLN A 303 7.68 5.73 37.88
CA GLN A 303 8.41 6.75 38.63
C GLN A 303 9.67 6.21 39.34
N THR A 304 9.66 4.95 39.78
CA THR A 304 10.79 4.36 40.52
C THR A 304 11.99 4.11 39.61
N SER A 305 11.75 3.64 38.39
CA SER A 305 12.80 3.36 37.42
C SER A 305 13.08 4.51 36.45
N ASN A 306 12.25 5.56 36.43
CA ASN A 306 12.29 6.64 35.43
C ASN A 306 12.18 6.10 33.99
N VAL A 307 11.25 5.17 33.77
CA VAL A 307 11.02 4.53 32.47
C VAL A 307 9.58 4.72 32.02
N ALA A 308 9.39 5.20 30.80
CA ALA A 308 8.13 5.09 30.08
C ALA A 308 8.09 3.74 29.35
N GLN A 309 7.13 2.89 29.68
CA GLN A 309 6.96 1.59 29.07
C GLN A 309 5.72 1.58 28.17
N PHE A 310 5.88 1.07 26.96
CA PHE A 310 4.82 0.89 25.97
C PHE A 310 4.65 -0.58 25.65
N VAL A 311 3.41 -1.07 25.72
CA VAL A 311 3.05 -2.44 25.36
C VAL A 311 1.87 -2.40 24.38
N GLY A 312 1.98 -3.14 23.28
CA GLY A 312 0.97 -3.12 22.23
C GLY A 312 1.40 -3.88 20.97
N SER A 313 0.76 -3.57 19.86
CA SER A 313 1.07 -4.10 18.53
C SER A 313 1.02 -3.01 17.47
N ALA A 314 1.75 -3.24 16.38
CA ALA A 314 1.76 -2.40 15.19
C ALA A 314 1.67 -3.27 13.94
N SER A 315 0.95 -2.79 12.93
CA SER A 315 0.78 -3.51 11.67
C SER A 315 0.63 -2.57 10.48
N THR A 316 0.84 -3.13 9.28
CA THR A 316 0.63 -2.44 8.02
C THR A 316 -0.86 -2.29 7.71
N SER A 317 -1.18 -1.23 6.98
CA SER A 317 -2.52 -1.01 6.41
C SER A 317 -2.47 -1.24 4.90
N VAL A 318 -3.64 -1.45 4.31
CA VAL A 318 -3.79 -1.68 2.87
C VAL A 318 -4.84 -0.74 2.30
N LEU A 319 -4.61 -0.29 1.06
CA LEU A 319 -5.63 0.40 0.28
C LEU A 319 -6.54 -0.64 -0.38
N PRO A 320 -7.87 -0.47 -0.41
CA PRO A 320 -8.75 -1.41 -1.10
C PRO A 320 -8.44 -1.52 -2.59
N ASN A 321 -8.27 -2.74 -3.09
CA ASN A 321 -8.07 -3.02 -4.50
C ASN A 321 -9.40 -2.94 -5.26
N LYS A 322 -9.49 -2.03 -6.23
CA LYS A 322 -10.69 -1.80 -7.03
C LYS A 322 -10.55 -2.34 -8.45
N ASN A 323 -9.50 -3.08 -8.75
CA ASN A 323 -9.26 -3.59 -10.09
C ASN A 323 -10.45 -4.47 -10.54
N PRO A 324 -11.12 -4.13 -11.66
CA PRO A 324 -12.23 -4.95 -12.18
C PRO A 324 -11.74 -6.29 -12.76
N SER A 325 -10.42 -6.47 -12.86
CA SER A 325 -9.75 -7.70 -13.29
C SER A 325 -8.81 -8.22 -12.19
N GLY A 326 -8.56 -9.53 -12.15
CA GLY A 326 -7.67 -10.13 -11.14
C GLY A 326 -8.42 -10.65 -9.92
N SER A 327 -7.72 -10.80 -8.80
CA SER A 327 -8.26 -11.39 -7.56
C SER A 327 -9.06 -10.41 -6.70
N GLY A 328 -8.79 -9.10 -6.84
CA GLY A 328 -9.34 -8.04 -5.99
C GLY A 328 -8.79 -8.05 -4.55
N ASN A 329 -7.65 -8.69 -4.29
CA ASN A 329 -7.05 -8.68 -2.96
C ASN A 329 -6.42 -7.32 -2.63
N ASP A 330 -6.68 -6.83 -1.42
CA ASP A 330 -6.03 -5.65 -0.87
C ASP A 330 -4.61 -5.99 -0.43
N MET A 331 -3.62 -5.18 -0.82
CA MET A 331 -2.23 -5.48 -0.51
C MET A 331 -1.35 -4.26 -0.32
N THR A 332 -0.18 -4.50 0.27
CA THR A 332 0.88 -3.49 0.42
C THR A 332 2.25 -4.18 0.47
N ILE A 333 3.28 -3.44 0.03
CA ILE A 333 4.68 -3.82 0.24
C ILE A 333 5.31 -3.08 1.43
N ASN A 334 4.61 -2.11 2.04
CA ASN A 334 5.07 -1.41 3.24
C ASN A 334 5.28 -2.40 4.38
N ARG A 335 6.18 -2.06 5.30
CA ARG A 335 6.50 -2.87 6.47
C ARG A 335 6.50 -1.98 7.72
N VAL A 336 6.25 -2.58 8.87
CA VAL A 336 6.67 -1.99 10.14
C VAL A 336 8.19 -2.17 10.22
N SER A 337 8.94 -1.22 9.62
CA SER A 337 10.40 -1.29 9.59
C SER A 337 10.98 -1.11 11.00
N ARG A 338 10.44 -0.13 11.75
CA ARG A 338 10.85 0.15 13.13
C ARG A 338 9.78 0.89 13.91
N LEU A 339 9.96 0.91 15.23
CA LEU A 339 9.30 1.86 16.11
C LEU A 339 10.24 3.02 16.40
N GLU A 340 9.67 4.22 16.46
CA GLU A 340 10.35 5.45 16.85
C GLU A 340 9.65 6.06 18.06
N PHE A 341 10.43 6.71 18.92
CA PHE A 341 9.93 7.47 20.04
C PHE A 341 10.46 8.89 20.03
N ARG A 342 9.74 9.82 20.64
CA ARG A 342 10.25 11.14 21.01
C ARG A 342 9.87 11.48 22.43
N ILE A 343 10.71 12.28 23.07
CA ILE A 343 10.46 12.83 24.41
C ILE A 343 10.12 14.29 24.23
N ASP A 344 8.96 14.69 24.74
CA ASP A 344 8.37 16.01 24.52
C ASP A 344 8.37 16.35 23.02
N ASP A 345 8.68 17.59 22.65
CA ASP A 345 8.77 18.04 21.26
C ASP A 345 10.16 17.81 20.65
N GLY A 346 10.94 16.87 21.21
CA GLY A 346 12.25 16.51 20.71
C GLY A 346 12.25 15.74 19.38
N PRO A 347 13.43 15.45 18.81
CA PRO A 347 13.54 14.66 17.60
C PRO A 347 13.12 13.21 17.83
N TRP A 348 12.54 12.59 16.80
CA TRP A 348 12.28 11.15 16.77
C TRP A 348 13.59 10.35 16.84
N LYS A 349 13.59 9.30 17.65
CA LYS A 349 14.69 8.37 17.88
C LYS A 349 14.20 6.95 17.70
N ILE A 350 15.07 6.07 17.25
CA ILE A 350 14.72 4.66 17.04
C ILE A 350 14.56 3.97 18.39
N ALA A 351 13.40 3.33 18.60
CA ALA A 351 13.15 2.47 19.74
C ALA A 351 13.58 1.02 19.46
N ARG A 352 13.18 0.47 18.30
CA ARG A 352 13.41 -0.94 17.94
C ARG A 352 13.22 -1.18 16.44
N PHE A 353 14.05 -2.04 15.86
CA PHE A 353 13.91 -2.51 14.46
C PHE A 353 13.10 -3.79 14.38
N TYR A 354 12.37 -3.98 13.27
CA TYR A 354 11.51 -5.13 13.04
C TYR A 354 11.61 -5.67 11.62
N ASP A 355 11.16 -4.88 10.64
CA ASP A 355 11.02 -5.29 9.24
C ASP A 355 9.98 -6.41 9.01
N LYS A 356 8.76 -6.22 9.53
CA LYS A 356 7.65 -7.17 9.43
C LYS A 356 6.33 -6.46 9.12
N TYR A 357 5.35 -7.20 8.61
CA TYR A 357 4.00 -6.66 8.37
C TYR A 357 3.21 -6.44 9.66
N GLU A 358 3.44 -7.26 10.69
CA GLU A 358 2.79 -7.16 12.00
C GLU A 358 3.77 -7.54 13.11
N VAL A 359 3.74 -6.78 14.20
CA VAL A 359 4.62 -6.96 15.35
C VAL A 359 3.89 -6.67 16.66
N ASP A 360 4.14 -7.50 17.66
CA ASP A 360 3.93 -7.15 19.06
C ASP A 360 5.17 -6.43 19.60
N PHE A 361 4.97 -5.48 20.50
CA PHE A 361 6.05 -4.73 21.13
C PHE A 361 5.88 -4.57 22.64
N ASP A 362 7.01 -4.63 23.33
CA ASP A 362 7.23 -4.12 24.68
C ASP A 362 8.51 -3.29 24.66
N VAL A 363 8.36 -1.98 24.81
CA VAL A 363 9.42 -0.98 24.66
C VAL A 363 9.54 -0.18 25.95
N SER A 364 10.74 -0.17 26.52
CA SER A 364 11.10 0.61 27.70
C SER A 364 12.00 1.78 27.30
N ILE A 365 11.57 3.00 27.58
CA ILE A 365 12.25 4.25 27.23
C ILE A 365 12.65 4.96 28.52
N PRO A 366 13.95 5.02 28.86
CA PRO A 366 14.43 5.84 29.97
C PRO A 366 14.17 7.32 29.70
N VAL A 367 13.66 8.03 30.71
CA VAL A 367 13.33 9.46 30.60
C VAL A 367 14.06 10.29 31.63
N GLY A 368 14.45 11.51 31.23
CA GLY A 368 15.10 12.48 32.11
C GLY A 368 14.16 13.00 33.21
N PRO A 369 14.72 13.72 34.21
CA PRO A 369 13.94 14.30 35.30
C PRO A 369 12.90 15.32 34.80
N ASP A 370 13.22 16.06 33.74
CA ASP A 370 12.39 17.16 33.23
C ASP A 370 11.43 16.76 32.10
N ALA A 371 11.47 15.50 31.68
CA ALA A 371 10.63 14.99 30.60
C ALA A 371 9.14 15.04 31.00
N LYS A 372 8.27 15.52 30.11
CA LYS A 372 6.83 15.70 30.38
C LYS A 372 5.96 14.66 29.69
N SER A 373 6.38 14.15 28.54
CA SER A 373 5.69 13.10 27.81
C SER A 373 6.65 12.29 26.93
N VAL A 374 6.24 11.06 26.62
CA VAL A 374 6.86 10.24 25.58
C VAL A 374 5.80 9.86 24.57
N GLU A 375 6.17 9.92 23.30
CA GLU A 375 5.37 9.44 22.19
C GLU A 375 6.09 8.29 21.48
N LEU A 376 5.32 7.33 20.99
CA LEU A 376 5.81 6.15 20.25
C LEU A 376 4.97 5.98 18.98
N ARG A 377 5.61 5.78 17.83
CA ARG A 377 4.95 5.49 16.55
C ARG A 377 5.65 4.36 15.79
N ALA A 378 4.93 3.72 14.89
CA ALA A 378 5.49 2.85 13.87
C ALA A 378 5.81 3.65 12.59
N ILE A 379 6.82 3.20 11.84
CA ILE A 379 7.22 3.78 10.57
C ILE A 379 7.67 2.71 9.58
N ASP A 380 7.26 2.88 8.32
CA ASP A 380 7.89 2.25 7.17
C ASP A 380 9.05 3.14 6.71
N ALA A 381 10.27 2.60 6.74
CA ALA A 381 11.47 3.37 6.50
C ALA A 381 11.64 3.80 5.05
N SER A 382 11.16 2.98 4.11
CA SER A 382 11.27 3.20 2.66
C SER A 382 10.36 4.31 2.18
N SER A 383 9.08 4.26 2.55
CA SER A 383 8.08 5.26 2.17
C SER A 383 8.08 6.47 3.10
N GLY A 384 8.46 6.31 4.36
CA GLY A 384 8.30 7.34 5.39
C GLY A 384 6.91 7.38 6.01
N VAL A 385 5.97 6.53 5.58
CA VAL A 385 4.62 6.43 6.13
C VAL A 385 4.67 6.02 7.60
N THR A 386 3.87 6.69 8.43
CA THR A 386 3.85 6.47 9.88
C THR A 386 2.48 6.08 10.39
N SER A 387 2.44 5.47 11.58
CA SER A 387 1.21 5.40 12.36
C SER A 387 0.95 6.73 13.09
N VAL A 388 -0.25 6.88 13.65
CA VAL A 388 -0.46 7.81 14.76
C VAL A 388 0.49 7.48 15.93
N ALA A 389 0.76 8.45 16.78
CA ALA A 389 1.60 8.24 17.96
C ALA A 389 0.78 7.83 19.18
N LEU A 390 1.19 6.75 19.86
CA LEU A 390 0.78 6.49 21.23
C LEU A 390 1.49 7.48 22.15
N ARG A 391 0.79 8.03 23.14
CA ARG A 391 1.34 9.02 24.07
C ARG A 391 1.19 8.57 25.51
N THR A 392 2.22 8.80 26.32
CA THR A 392 2.15 8.69 27.78
C THR A 392 2.68 9.96 28.44
N SER A 393 1.94 10.45 29.44
CA SER A 393 2.33 11.61 30.22
C SER A 393 3.24 11.18 31.37
N ILE A 394 4.32 11.94 31.58
CA ILE A 394 5.24 11.74 32.70
C ILE A 394 4.75 12.64 33.84
N ALA A 395 3.84 12.11 34.64
CA ALA A 395 3.41 12.77 35.87
C ALA A 395 4.37 12.40 37.00
N ARG A 396 5.16 13.37 37.45
CA ARG A 396 5.94 13.29 38.69
C ARG A 396 5.19 14.09 39.75
N PRO A 397 5.05 13.59 40.99
CA PRO A 397 4.50 14.41 42.06
C PRO A 397 5.34 15.68 42.15
N ALA A 398 4.69 16.84 42.11
CA ALA A 398 5.36 18.11 42.36
C ALA A 398 6.13 17.98 43.67
N VAL A 399 7.43 18.31 43.65
CA VAL A 399 8.19 18.39 44.90
C VAL A 399 7.48 19.43 45.73
N LYS A 400 6.85 18.99 46.81
CA LYS A 400 6.20 19.90 47.75
C LYS A 400 7.31 20.76 48.34
N THR A 401 7.26 22.07 48.13
CA THR A 401 8.24 23.02 48.65
C THR A 401 7.66 23.78 49.82
N TRP A 402 8.53 24.32 50.67
CA TRP A 402 8.16 25.27 51.73
C TRP A 402 8.17 26.72 51.24
N ARG A 403 8.44 26.92 49.94
CA ARG A 403 8.60 28.21 49.28
C ARG A 403 7.60 28.35 48.15
N ASN A 404 7.03 29.54 48.00
CA ASN A 404 6.30 29.92 46.80
C ASN A 404 7.31 30.29 45.70
N ASP A 405 7.47 29.42 44.69
CA ASP A 405 8.46 29.63 43.64
C ASP A 405 8.08 30.76 42.68
N SER A 406 6.78 30.99 42.46
CA SER A 406 6.27 32.05 41.59
C SER A 406 6.31 33.42 42.25
N PHE A 407 5.99 33.49 43.54
CA PHE A 407 6.02 34.73 44.30
C PHE A 407 6.48 34.51 45.74
N PRO A 408 7.80 34.53 46.02
CA PRO A 408 8.34 34.11 47.31
C PRO A 408 7.78 34.84 48.54
N THR A 409 7.31 36.09 48.39
CA THR A 409 6.74 36.89 49.48
C THR A 409 5.24 36.71 49.67
N ASP A 410 4.55 36.03 48.74
CA ASP A 410 3.17 35.58 48.90
C ASP A 410 3.18 34.23 49.63
N VAL A 411 3.16 34.31 50.95
CA VAL A 411 3.30 33.17 51.86
C VAL A 411 1.97 32.44 51.98
N ASN A 412 0.84 33.16 51.91
CA ASN A 412 -0.49 32.57 52.02
C ASN A 412 -1.03 32.00 50.69
N GLY A 413 -0.35 32.26 49.57
CA GLY A 413 -0.69 31.75 48.24
C GLY A 413 -1.88 32.44 47.58
N ASP A 414 -2.28 33.64 48.02
CA ASP A 414 -3.45 34.37 47.51
C ASP A 414 -3.14 35.31 46.33
N SER A 415 -1.91 35.23 45.80
CA SER A 415 -1.38 36.05 44.70
C SER A 415 -1.20 37.54 45.01
N HIS A 416 -1.32 37.96 46.28
CA HIS A 416 -1.09 39.34 46.71
C HIS A 416 -0.04 39.38 47.81
N LEU A 417 0.83 40.39 47.76
CA LEU A 417 1.69 40.70 48.89
C LEU A 417 0.93 41.59 49.88
N SER A 418 0.62 41.08 51.06
CA SER A 418 -0.07 41.81 52.11
C SER A 418 0.50 41.52 53.50
N PRO A 419 0.13 42.29 54.55
CA PRO A 419 0.62 42.04 55.91
C PRO A 419 0.36 40.62 56.45
N ILE A 420 -0.63 39.89 55.88
CA ILE A 420 -0.91 38.52 56.30
C ILE A 420 0.25 37.57 56.00
N ASP A 421 1.01 37.81 54.94
CA ASP A 421 2.14 36.97 54.54
C ASP A 421 3.24 37.01 55.59
N ALA A 422 3.56 38.22 56.08
CA ALA A 422 4.54 38.40 57.15
C ALA A 422 4.03 37.79 58.47
N LEU A 423 2.73 37.94 58.76
CA LEU A 423 2.12 37.38 59.96
C LEU A 423 2.14 35.85 59.96
N GLN A 424 2.01 35.20 58.81
CA GLN A 424 2.09 33.74 58.74
C GLN A 424 3.48 33.23 59.11
N VAL A 425 4.55 33.87 58.62
CA VAL A 425 5.93 33.52 59.00
C VAL A 425 6.18 33.79 60.49
N ILE A 426 5.74 34.95 61.00
CA ILE A 426 5.89 35.32 62.42
C ILE A 426 5.14 34.33 63.32
N ASN A 427 3.91 33.94 62.95
CA ASN A 427 3.13 32.99 63.72
C ASN A 427 3.78 31.60 63.73
N ASP A 428 4.30 31.12 62.60
CA ASP A 428 5.05 29.86 62.58
C ASP A 428 6.31 29.93 63.47
N LEU A 429 7.07 31.02 63.40
CA LEU A 429 8.23 31.25 64.27
C LEU A 429 7.86 31.31 65.75
N ASN A 430 6.74 31.92 66.10
CA ASN A 430 6.27 32.01 67.49
C ASN A 430 5.82 30.65 68.04
N VAL A 431 5.26 29.78 67.20
CA VAL A 431 4.77 28.46 67.61
C VAL A 431 5.89 27.43 67.63
N ASN A 432 6.74 27.41 66.59
CA ASN A 432 7.68 26.33 66.32
C ASN A 432 9.15 26.75 66.45
N GLY A 433 9.44 28.04 66.63
CA GLY A 433 10.79 28.58 66.61
C GLY A 433 11.45 28.54 65.24
N SER A 434 12.64 29.13 65.15
CA SER A 434 13.49 28.98 63.96
C SER A 434 14.00 27.55 63.86
N ARG A 435 13.81 26.92 62.70
CA ARG A 435 14.17 25.51 62.50
C ARG A 435 14.50 25.20 61.06
N ARG A 436 15.28 24.14 60.87
CA ARG A 436 15.45 23.52 59.56
C ARG A 436 14.13 22.89 59.16
N LEU A 437 13.68 23.16 57.95
CA LEU A 437 12.47 22.58 57.42
C LEU A 437 12.77 21.17 56.89
N PRO A 438 11.81 20.22 57.01
CA PRO A 438 11.93 18.92 56.35
C PRO A 438 12.16 19.08 54.84
N THR A 439 12.89 18.14 54.24
CA THR A 439 13.25 18.17 52.80
C THR A 439 12.06 18.19 51.85
N THR A 440 10.87 17.82 52.32
CA THR A 440 9.60 17.96 51.61
C THR A 440 8.69 18.92 52.36
N GLY A 441 8.22 19.95 51.66
CA GLY A 441 7.19 20.89 52.07
C GLY A 441 5.81 20.30 52.28
N THR A 442 4.90 21.14 52.77
CA THR A 442 3.46 20.82 52.94
C THR A 442 2.74 20.68 51.60
N GLY A 443 3.27 21.29 50.53
CA GLY A 443 2.70 21.24 49.18
C GLY A 443 1.55 22.22 48.99
N GLY A 444 1.61 23.33 49.71
CA GLY A 444 0.64 24.42 49.74
C GLY A 444 0.97 25.40 50.87
N PRO A 445 0.35 26.59 50.89
CA PRO A 445 0.59 27.61 51.91
C PRO A 445 0.27 27.07 53.32
N PRO A 446 0.96 27.58 54.36
CA PRO A 446 1.88 28.72 54.33
C PRO A 446 3.29 28.35 53.81
N TYR A 447 3.82 29.17 52.89
CA TYR A 447 5.17 29.03 52.33
C TYR A 447 6.22 29.79 53.15
N VAL A 448 6.54 29.26 54.33
CA VAL A 448 7.34 29.98 55.33
C VAL A 448 8.83 30.17 54.98
N ASP A 449 9.36 29.44 53.99
CA ASP A 449 10.74 29.56 53.51
C ASP A 449 10.84 30.59 52.37
N VAL A 450 10.76 31.87 52.73
CA VAL A 450 10.72 32.99 51.78
C VAL A 450 12.07 33.16 51.05
N ASN A 451 13.18 32.82 51.69
CA ASN A 451 14.52 32.95 51.11
C ASN A 451 15.02 31.71 50.36
N GLY A 452 14.41 30.54 50.60
CA GLY A 452 14.73 29.26 49.97
C GLY A 452 15.96 28.56 50.56
N ASP A 453 16.41 28.91 51.78
CA ASP A 453 17.59 28.33 52.42
C ASP A 453 17.30 27.04 53.22
N SER A 454 16.06 26.52 53.11
CA SER A 454 15.56 25.36 53.85
C SER A 454 15.48 25.54 55.37
N TYR A 455 15.53 26.78 55.85
CA TYR A 455 15.23 27.17 57.22
C TYR A 455 14.09 28.17 57.24
N VAL A 456 13.29 28.13 58.30
CA VAL A 456 12.40 29.25 58.64
C VAL A 456 13.06 30.05 59.75
N SER A 457 13.28 31.33 59.50
CA SER A 457 14.00 32.25 60.39
C SER A 457 13.35 33.64 60.39
N PRO A 458 13.71 34.53 61.34
CA PRO A 458 13.26 35.93 61.29
C PRO A 458 13.63 36.65 59.98
N THR A 459 14.65 36.17 59.27
CA THR A 459 15.04 36.70 57.95
C THR A 459 13.91 36.54 56.93
N ASP A 460 13.16 35.44 56.97
CA ASP A 460 12.06 35.17 56.05
C ASP A 460 10.92 36.17 56.24
N ALA A 461 10.52 36.42 57.50
CA ALA A 461 9.55 37.45 57.84
C ALA A 461 10.04 38.84 57.43
N LEU A 462 11.33 39.13 57.66
CA LEU A 462 11.92 40.42 57.31
C LEU A 462 11.90 40.68 55.80
N ARG A 463 12.08 39.65 54.96
CA ARG A 463 11.98 39.82 53.49
C ARG A 463 10.58 40.25 53.06
N VAL A 464 9.53 39.64 53.64
CA VAL A 464 8.14 40.02 53.35
C VAL A 464 7.85 41.45 53.82
N ILE A 465 8.25 41.80 55.05
CA ILE A 465 8.07 43.16 55.62
C ILE A 465 8.78 44.22 54.76
N ASN A 466 10.01 43.95 54.33
CA ASN A 466 10.75 44.88 53.48
C ASN A 466 10.06 45.08 52.13
N ALA A 467 9.53 44.01 51.53
CA ALA A 467 8.77 44.11 50.28
C ALA A 467 7.48 44.93 50.46
N LEU A 468 6.75 44.75 51.57
CA LEU A 468 5.57 45.56 51.91
C LEU A 468 5.90 47.06 52.04
N ASN A 469 7.01 47.37 52.72
CA ASN A 469 7.46 48.75 52.91
C ASN A 469 7.87 49.42 51.60
N GLN A 470 8.38 48.67 50.62
CA GLN A 470 8.70 49.21 49.30
C GLN A 470 7.45 49.59 48.50
N ILE A 471 6.38 48.77 48.57
CA ILE A 471 5.09 49.10 47.94
C ILE A 471 4.45 50.33 48.61
N GLY A 472 4.52 50.43 49.93
CA GLY A 472 4.01 51.59 50.68
C GLY A 472 4.73 52.91 50.38
N GLN A 473 6.00 52.87 49.98
CA GLN A 473 6.78 54.06 49.60
C GLN A 473 6.56 54.50 48.14
N ALA A 474 6.12 53.59 47.25
CA ALA A 474 5.78 53.94 45.87
C ALA A 474 4.41 54.64 45.73
N ALA A 475 3.61 54.68 46.80
CA ALA A 475 2.22 55.18 46.79
C ALA A 475 2.03 56.62 47.32
N THR A 476 3.07 57.46 47.37
CA THR A 476 2.92 58.90 47.68
C THR A 476 2.72 59.74 46.41
N PRO A 477 1.62 60.50 46.23
CA PRO A 477 1.35 61.26 45.00
C PRO A 477 2.13 62.59 44.96
N VAL A 478 2.68 62.93 43.79
CA VAL A 478 3.14 64.29 43.45
C VAL A 478 2.03 64.98 42.66
N GLU A 479 1.63 66.17 43.12
CA GLU A 479 0.56 66.99 42.57
C GLU A 479 1.07 68.01 41.54
N SER A 480 0.31 68.17 40.44
CA SER A 480 0.24 69.28 39.47
C SER A 480 1.41 69.60 38.51
N ASN A 481 1.20 69.38 37.20
CA ASN A 481 0.91 70.48 36.25
C ASN A 481 0.55 70.02 34.81
N GLU A 482 -0.57 70.58 34.32
CA GLU A 482 -0.94 70.99 32.95
C GLU A 482 -1.02 70.00 31.76
N LEU A 483 -2.23 69.97 31.17
CA LEU A 483 -2.58 69.53 29.79
C LEU A 483 -2.29 70.67 28.77
N PRO A 484 -2.12 70.38 27.45
CA PRO A 484 -3.28 70.34 26.52
C PRO A 484 -3.16 69.25 25.41
N ASN A 485 -4.18 68.42 25.20
CA ASN A 485 -5.32 68.54 24.24
C ASN A 485 -4.98 68.25 22.76
N TYR A 486 -5.66 67.27 22.14
CA TYR A 486 -6.62 67.48 21.03
C TYR A 486 -7.29 66.16 20.58
N SER A 487 -8.59 66.07 20.86
CA SER A 487 -9.70 65.63 20.00
C SER A 487 -9.46 64.64 18.84
N GLN A 488 -10.21 63.52 18.85
CA GLN A 488 -11.30 63.25 17.89
C GLN A 488 -12.16 62.04 18.35
N ILE A 489 -13.47 62.26 18.44
CA ILE A 489 -14.61 61.32 18.57
C ILE A 489 -15.17 61.15 17.10
N PRO A 490 -16.06 60.19 16.68
CA PRO A 490 -16.90 59.29 17.49
C PRO A 490 -17.24 57.91 16.79
N PRO A 491 -18.41 57.24 17.02
CA PRO A 491 -18.44 55.86 17.54
C PRO A 491 -19.16 54.86 16.58
N ARG A 492 -19.15 53.56 16.88
CA ARG A 492 -20.21 52.66 16.34
C ARG A 492 -20.49 51.42 17.20
N ALA A 493 -21.69 51.46 17.77
CA ALA A 493 -22.70 50.42 17.98
C ALA A 493 -22.32 49.03 18.51
N GLU A 494 -22.90 48.74 19.67
CA GLU A 494 -23.13 47.44 20.29
C GLU A 494 -24.15 46.57 19.54
N GLY A 495 -24.07 45.25 19.73
CA GLY A 495 -25.09 44.28 19.39
C GLY A 495 -24.63 42.82 19.47
N GLU A 496 -24.61 42.23 20.67
CA GLU A 496 -24.82 40.78 20.93
C GLU A 496 -26.34 40.50 21.09
N PRO A 497 -26.91 39.27 21.33
CA PRO A 497 -26.33 37.90 21.47
C PRO A 497 -27.11 36.70 20.82
N ASP A 498 -26.38 35.58 20.60
CA ASP A 498 -26.61 34.16 21.03
C ASP A 498 -27.82 33.27 20.51
N PRO A 499 -27.99 31.96 20.89
CA PRO A 499 -27.81 30.75 20.06
C PRO A 499 -29.00 29.74 20.12
N ALA A 500 -28.76 28.46 19.75
CA ALA A 500 -29.61 27.25 19.89
C ALA A 500 -30.56 26.94 18.69
N LYS A 501 -30.83 25.70 18.23
CA LYS A 501 -31.10 24.37 18.85
C LYS A 501 -30.95 23.22 17.80
N PHE A 502 -30.35 22.07 18.13
CA PHE A 502 -30.90 20.71 18.43
C PHE A 502 -31.71 19.93 17.35
N ASP A 503 -31.07 18.85 16.85
CA ASP A 503 -31.40 17.39 16.84
C ASP A 503 -32.65 16.70 16.22
N ALA A 504 -32.34 15.50 15.67
CA ALA A 504 -33.11 14.22 15.54
C ALA A 504 -34.13 14.08 14.36
N GLU A 505 -34.37 12.95 13.66
CA GLU A 505 -34.00 11.52 13.72
C GLU A 505 -34.54 10.76 12.45
N ARG A 506 -33.84 9.70 11.96
CA ARG A 506 -34.28 8.33 11.46
C ARG A 506 -35.44 8.16 10.39
N ILE A 507 -35.61 7.15 9.52
CA ILE A 507 -35.02 5.82 9.14
C ILE A 507 -35.69 5.28 7.82
N ASP A 508 -34.99 4.40 7.08
CA ASP A 508 -35.34 3.32 6.08
C ASP A 508 -36.51 3.36 5.08
N LEU A 509 -36.22 2.93 3.83
CA LEU A 509 -36.60 1.57 3.33
C LEU A 509 -35.99 1.22 1.94
N THR A 510 -35.42 0.02 1.90
CA THR A 510 -34.86 -0.78 0.80
C THR A 510 -35.90 -1.20 -0.23
N ILE A 511 -35.55 -1.23 -1.53
CA ILE A 511 -36.04 -2.26 -2.48
C ILE A 511 -34.91 -2.64 -3.46
N ASP A 512 -34.62 -3.93 -3.43
CA ASP A 512 -33.77 -4.76 -4.28
C ASP A 512 -34.41 -5.03 -5.66
N ARG A 513 -33.61 -5.17 -6.72
CA ARG A 513 -33.89 -6.03 -7.89
C ARG A 513 -32.69 -6.24 -8.81
N ASP A 514 -32.32 -7.52 -8.87
CA ASP A 514 -31.39 -8.24 -9.73
C ASP A 514 -31.45 -7.96 -11.25
N ASP A 515 -30.24 -7.94 -11.83
CA ASP A 515 -29.66 -8.83 -12.86
C ASP A 515 -30.38 -9.09 -14.20
N HIS A 516 -29.67 -8.78 -15.30
CA HIS A 516 -29.48 -9.55 -16.55
C HIS A 516 -29.01 -8.65 -17.73
N PRO A 517 -27.86 -8.93 -18.38
CA PRO A 517 -27.46 -8.28 -19.63
C PRO A 517 -27.96 -9.05 -20.86
N LYS A 518 -28.62 -8.34 -21.79
CA LYS A 518 -28.87 -8.81 -23.16
C LYS A 518 -27.74 -8.35 -24.08
N GLN A 519 -26.95 -9.29 -24.57
CA GLN A 519 -26.18 -9.12 -25.81
C GLN A 519 -27.07 -9.42 -27.01
N LEU A 520 -27.13 -8.51 -27.98
CA LEU A 520 -27.42 -8.83 -29.38
C LEU A 520 -27.08 -7.67 -30.31
N ASN A 521 -25.96 -7.86 -31.02
CA ASN A 521 -25.64 -7.48 -32.40
C ASN A 521 -26.04 -6.11 -32.95
N HIS A 522 -25.03 -5.36 -33.38
CA HIS A 522 -25.07 -4.68 -34.68
C HIS A 522 -23.71 -4.74 -35.39
N PHE A 523 -23.57 -5.73 -36.27
CA PHE A 523 -22.81 -5.61 -37.51
C PHE A 523 -23.76 -5.01 -38.56
N ALA A 524 -23.48 -3.80 -39.01
CA ALA A 524 -23.98 -3.28 -40.28
C ALA A 524 -23.05 -2.13 -40.71
N ASP A 525 -22.25 -2.37 -41.75
CA ASP A 525 -22.41 -1.61 -42.99
C ASP A 525 -21.36 -2.03 -44.03
N SER A 526 -21.84 -2.69 -45.09
CA SER A 526 -21.43 -2.39 -46.45
C SER A 526 -22.38 -3.08 -47.42
N ASN A 527 -23.33 -2.32 -47.98
CA ASN A 527 -23.62 -2.28 -49.42
C ASN A 527 -24.92 -1.50 -49.67
N VAL A 528 -24.75 -0.26 -50.13
CA VAL A 528 -25.81 0.55 -50.72
C VAL A 528 -25.96 0.14 -52.18
N SER A 529 -27.12 -0.43 -52.55
CA SER A 529 -27.67 -0.21 -53.89
C SER A 529 -29.19 -0.39 -53.92
N VAL A 530 -29.87 0.75 -53.98
CA VAL A 530 -31.07 1.06 -54.79
C VAL A 530 -32.21 0.03 -54.79
N LEU A 531 -33.27 0.33 -54.03
CA LEU A 531 -34.64 -0.01 -54.43
C LEU A 531 -35.59 1.12 -54.02
N ASP A 532 -36.11 1.79 -55.04
CA ASP A 532 -37.26 2.68 -54.93
C ASP A 532 -38.54 1.85 -55.12
N SER A 533 -39.59 2.30 -54.45
CA SER A 533 -41.01 1.96 -54.69
C SER A 533 -41.64 0.75 -53.95
N LEU A 534 -42.68 1.12 -53.19
CA LEU A 534 -43.97 0.42 -52.98
C LEU A 534 -44.10 -0.54 -51.79
N PHE A 535 -44.52 0.02 -50.67
CA PHE A 535 -45.61 -0.58 -49.89
C PHE A 535 -46.90 -0.45 -50.71
N ASP A 536 -47.67 -1.53 -50.88
CA ASP A 536 -48.99 -1.56 -50.23
C ASP A 536 -49.68 -2.94 -50.29
N HIS A 537 -50.41 -3.22 -49.21
CA HIS A 537 -51.49 -4.21 -49.04
C HIS A 537 -51.14 -5.70 -49.28
N GLY A 538 -51.53 -6.67 -48.46
CA GLY A 538 -52.57 -6.76 -47.46
C GLY A 538 -53.03 -8.22 -47.42
N GLU A 539 -53.36 -8.70 -46.23
CA GLU A 539 -54.34 -9.78 -45.99
C GLU A 539 -54.00 -11.24 -46.43
N GLN A 540 -53.89 -12.15 -45.44
CA GLN A 540 -54.81 -13.29 -45.21
C GLN A 540 -54.15 -14.53 -44.56
N ARG A 541 -54.71 -14.89 -43.40
CA ARG A 541 -55.01 -16.22 -42.85
C ARG A 541 -54.24 -17.44 -43.40
N ARG A 542 -53.59 -18.19 -42.50
CA ARG A 542 -53.95 -19.57 -42.06
C ARG A 542 -52.81 -20.24 -41.27
N GLN A 543 -53.14 -20.73 -40.08
CA GLN A 543 -52.48 -21.83 -39.36
C GLN A 543 -53.46 -23.04 -39.36
N PRO A 544 -53.12 -24.28 -38.94
CA PRO A 544 -51.80 -24.96 -38.81
C PRO A 544 -51.78 -26.47 -39.21
N HIS A 545 -50.59 -27.09 -39.08
CA HIS A 545 -50.24 -28.50 -38.78
C HIS A 545 -50.09 -29.62 -39.85
N LYS A 546 -48.83 -30.09 -39.94
CA LYS A 546 -48.24 -31.47 -40.06
C LYS A 546 -47.13 -31.46 -41.14
N LYS A 547 -45.86 -31.85 -40.94
CA LYS A 547 -45.13 -32.71 -40.00
C LYS A 547 -43.64 -32.26 -40.00
N LEU A 548 -42.94 -32.33 -38.87
CA LEU A 548 -41.60 -32.93 -38.74
C LEU A 548 -41.25 -32.98 -37.24
N VAL A 549 -41.57 -34.09 -36.58
CA VAL A 549 -41.10 -34.47 -35.23
C VAL A 549 -39.99 -35.52 -35.31
N ASP A 550 -39.54 -35.86 -36.52
CA ASP A 550 -38.37 -36.69 -36.72
C ASP A 550 -37.31 -35.78 -37.36
N VAL A 551 -36.27 -35.40 -36.60
CA VAL A 551 -34.86 -35.14 -37.04
C VAL A 551 -34.03 -34.26 -36.08
N MET A 552 -34.57 -33.64 -35.01
CA MET A 552 -33.72 -32.90 -34.05
C MET A 552 -33.89 -33.38 -32.60
N ALA A 553 -33.61 -34.67 -32.39
CA ALA A 553 -33.35 -35.29 -31.08
C ALA A 553 -31.95 -35.92 -31.07
N ALA A 554 -30.96 -35.17 -31.56
CA ALA A 554 -29.55 -35.53 -31.48
C ALA A 554 -28.71 -34.24 -31.53
N LEU A 555 -28.53 -33.60 -30.37
CA LEU A 555 -27.33 -32.84 -29.96
C LEU A 555 -27.56 -32.02 -28.67
N GLU A 556 -28.22 -32.60 -27.67
CA GLU A 556 -28.12 -32.16 -26.28
C GLU A 556 -28.06 -33.40 -25.38
N ALA A 557 -26.84 -33.92 -25.14
CA ALA A 557 -26.45 -34.69 -23.96
C ALA A 557 -25.05 -35.28 -24.16
N ARG A 558 -24.02 -34.72 -23.51
CA ARG A 558 -22.88 -35.48 -22.96
C ARG A 558 -22.02 -34.60 -22.05
N MET A 559 -22.25 -34.81 -20.75
CA MET A 559 -21.51 -34.47 -19.51
C MET A 559 -22.63 -34.13 -18.53
N VAL A 560 -22.97 -34.95 -17.54
CA VAL A 560 -22.15 -35.48 -16.44
C VAL A 560 -22.88 -36.70 -15.85
N ASP A 561 -22.17 -37.78 -15.55
CA ASP A 561 -22.29 -38.55 -14.28
C ASP A 561 -21.47 -39.85 -14.38
N ASP A 562 -20.52 -40.02 -13.47
CA ASP A 562 -20.06 -41.35 -13.06
C ASP A 562 -19.50 -41.27 -11.64
N LEU A 563 -20.36 -41.55 -10.65
CA LEU A 563 -20.09 -41.93 -9.25
C LEU A 563 -21.49 -42.20 -8.65
N PHE A 564 -22.05 -43.41 -8.58
CA PHE A 564 -21.79 -44.57 -7.71
C PHE A 564 -22.87 -45.61 -8.11
N ASP A 565 -22.71 -46.93 -8.13
CA ASP A 565 -22.40 -47.84 -7.02
C ASP A 565 -22.42 -49.27 -7.59
N GLN A 566 -21.48 -50.15 -7.22
CA GLN A 566 -21.82 -51.40 -6.53
C GLN A 566 -20.60 -52.24 -6.14
N ASN A 567 -20.57 -52.50 -4.84
CA ASN A 567 -19.77 -53.45 -4.10
C ASN A 567 -19.76 -54.88 -4.65
N SER A 568 -18.62 -55.53 -4.37
CA SER A 568 -18.40 -56.96 -4.03
C SER A 568 -17.92 -57.92 -5.13
N SER A 569 -16.62 -58.26 -5.11
CA SER A 569 -16.10 -59.50 -4.49
C SER A 569 -14.67 -59.89 -4.95
N ASN A 570 -13.83 -60.17 -3.94
CA ASN A 570 -12.75 -61.18 -3.85
C ASN A 570 -11.44 -61.17 -4.69
N ALA A 571 -10.35 -61.04 -3.91
CA ALA A 571 -9.25 -62.02 -3.70
C ALA A 571 -7.93 -61.91 -4.48
N ALA A 572 -6.84 -61.79 -3.68
CA ALA A 572 -5.45 -62.29 -3.84
C ALA A 572 -4.67 -61.85 -5.09
N PHE A 573 -3.43 -61.33 -5.04
CA PHE A 573 -2.24 -61.58 -4.21
C PHE A 573 -1.39 -60.30 -4.13
#